data_AF-A0A6G0ADJ5-F1
#
_entry.id   AF-A0A6G0ADJ5-F1
#
_cell.length_a   1.000
_cell.length_b   1.000
_cell.length_c   1.000
_cell.angle_alpha   90.00
_cell.angle_beta   90.00
_cell.angle_gamma   90.00
#
_symmetry.space_group_name_H-M   'P 1'
#
loop_
_entity.id
_entity.type
_entity.pdbx_description
1 polymer ?
#
loop_
_entity_poly.entity_id
_entity_poly.type
_entity_poly.pdbx_seq_one_letter_code
_entity_poly.pdbx_strand_id
1 'polypeptide(L)'
;MYQIKNLNSILLIAVIVFSIALISCAQDEGHKNHNNDMQKSDAVKVDSSIVREGVIDLAVIDENTDGKVYQDQMCWNVVSDKPGECPLCGMTLKEVSLQKAEENLLKHNFKVKEN
;
A
#
# COMPACT_ATOMS: atom_id res chain seq x y z
N MET A 1 53.86 36.51 6.07
CA MET A 1 53.25 35.33 6.75
C MET A 1 51.71 35.33 6.65
N TYR A 2 51.12 35.58 5.47
CA TYR A 2 49.66 35.73 5.32
C TYR A 2 49.01 34.70 4.37
N GLN A 3 49.78 33.83 3.73
CA GLN A 3 49.23 32.92 2.70
C GLN A 3 48.81 31.53 3.20
N ILE A 4 49.09 31.16 4.46
CA ILE A 4 48.80 29.81 4.99
C ILE A 4 47.48 29.77 5.80
N LYS A 5 46.98 30.91 6.28
CA LYS A 5 45.76 30.97 7.11
C LYS A 5 44.45 30.86 6.30
N ASN A 6 44.49 31.06 4.98
CA ASN A 6 43.30 31.03 4.12
C ASN A 6 42.94 29.64 3.59
N LEU A 7 43.89 28.70 3.50
CA LEU A 7 43.58 27.33 3.05
C LEU A 7 42.72 26.56 4.05
N ASN A 8 42.98 26.73 5.35
CA ASN A 8 42.20 26.08 6.41
C ASN A 8 40.78 26.66 6.54
N SER A 9 40.60 27.94 6.20
CA SER A 9 39.29 28.60 6.18
C SER A 9 38.45 28.15 4.98
N ILE A 10 39.07 28.03 3.80
CA ILE A 10 38.41 27.52 2.58
C ILE A 10 37.99 26.05 2.75
N LEU A 11 38.82 25.24 3.42
CA LEU A 11 38.51 23.83 3.70
C LEU A 11 37.34 23.69 4.69
N LEU A 12 37.18 24.63 5.63
CA LEU A 12 36.07 24.64 6.60
C LEU A 12 34.74 25.05 5.96
N ILE A 13 34.77 25.99 5.01
CA ILE A 13 33.57 26.45 4.29
C ILE A 13 33.03 25.34 3.37
N ALA A 14 33.88 24.55 2.73
CA ALA A 14 33.46 23.47 1.83
C ALA A 14 32.70 22.33 2.54
N VAL A 15 33.03 22.02 3.80
CA VAL A 15 32.36 20.97 4.58
C VAL A 15 30.97 21.40 5.05
N ILE A 16 30.79 22.70 5.34
CA ILE A 16 29.51 23.25 5.78
C ILE A 16 28.49 23.29 4.63
N VAL A 17 28.93 23.60 3.40
CA VAL A 17 28.04 23.64 2.22
C VAL A 17 27.55 22.24 1.81
N PHE A 18 28.35 21.19 2.04
CA PHE A 18 27.94 19.81 1.72
C PHE A 18 26.87 19.24 2.67
N SER A 19 26.72 19.83 3.86
CA SER A 19 25.73 19.39 4.86
C SER A 19 24.31 19.91 4.60
N ILE A 20 24.14 20.86 3.67
CA ILE A 20 22.84 21.50 3.37
C ILE A 20 22.02 20.69 2.33
N ALA A 21 22.56 19.59 1.79
CA ALA A 21 21.94 18.82 0.70
C ALA A 21 20.87 17.78 1.12
N LEU A 22 20.37 17.77 2.36
CA LEU A 22 19.38 16.77 2.83
C LEU A 22 18.10 17.36 3.44
N ILE A 23 17.62 18.50 2.94
CA ILE A 23 16.23 18.91 3.16
C ILE A 23 15.53 18.97 1.80
N SER A 24 15.18 17.79 1.29
CA SER A 24 14.10 17.65 0.32
C SER A 24 12.85 17.27 1.10
N CYS A 25 12.19 18.26 1.69
CA CYS A 25 10.82 18.12 2.18
C CYS A 25 9.91 18.94 1.27
N ALA A 26 9.22 18.26 0.36
CA ALA A 26 7.85 18.55 -0.08
C ALA A 26 7.55 17.68 -1.31
N GLN A 27 7.09 16.45 -1.10
CA GLN A 27 6.23 15.81 -2.09
C GLN A 27 4.85 16.46 -1.96
N ASP A 28 4.54 17.28 -2.95
CA ASP A 28 3.18 17.63 -3.34
C ASP A 28 2.47 16.34 -3.74
N GLU A 29 1.54 15.90 -2.92
CA GLU A 29 0.52 14.93 -3.33
C GLU A 29 -0.81 15.70 -3.34
N GLY A 30 -1.04 16.43 -4.43
CA GLY A 30 -2.33 17.03 -4.72
C GLY A 30 -3.47 16.03 -4.58
N HIS A 31 -4.35 16.26 -3.60
CA HIS A 31 -5.61 15.54 -3.46
C HIS A 31 -6.55 15.93 -4.61
N LYS A 32 -6.57 15.15 -5.69
CA LYS A 32 -7.64 15.19 -6.69
C LYS A 32 -8.89 14.56 -6.07
N ASN A 33 -9.87 15.41 -5.80
CA ASN A 33 -11.23 15.01 -5.43
C ASN A 33 -11.91 14.37 -6.66
N HIS A 34 -12.03 13.05 -6.66
CA HIS A 34 -12.86 12.33 -7.61
C HIS A 34 -14.22 12.03 -6.97
N ASN A 35 -15.19 12.93 -7.21
CA ASN A 35 -16.59 12.61 -7.02
C ASN A 35 -16.99 11.60 -8.10
N ASN A 36 -16.95 10.31 -7.77
CA ASN A 36 -17.57 9.28 -8.59
C ASN A 36 -18.99 9.06 -8.08
N ASP A 37 -19.94 9.73 -8.71
CA ASP A 37 -21.34 9.33 -8.65
C ASP A 37 -21.47 8.04 -9.48
N MET A 38 -21.43 6.89 -8.81
CA MET A 38 -21.48 5.58 -9.46
C MET A 38 -22.94 5.14 -9.49
N GLN A 39 -23.55 5.32 -10.65
CA GLN A 39 -24.91 4.90 -10.95
C GLN A 39 -24.99 3.36 -10.96
N LYS A 40 -26.09 2.90 -10.39
CA LYS A 40 -26.36 1.56 -9.88
C LYS A 40 -26.68 0.51 -10.98
N SER A 41 -26.13 -0.69 -10.72
CA SER A 41 -26.62 -2.05 -11.00
C SER A 41 -26.98 -2.46 -12.43
N ASP A 42 -26.19 -3.39 -12.95
CA ASP A 42 -26.72 -4.61 -13.54
C ASP A 42 -26.22 -5.80 -12.71
N ALA A 43 -27.12 -6.74 -12.41
CA ALA A 43 -26.92 -7.81 -11.44
C ALA A 43 -25.81 -8.80 -11.88
N VAL A 44 -24.59 -8.58 -11.37
CA VAL A 44 -23.54 -9.60 -11.33
C VAL A 44 -24.01 -10.70 -10.37
N LYS A 45 -23.91 -11.96 -10.77
CA LYS A 45 -24.13 -13.11 -9.89
C LYS A 45 -23.10 -13.04 -8.76
N VAL A 46 -23.53 -12.52 -7.62
CA VAL A 46 -22.69 -12.22 -6.46
C VAL A 46 -22.24 -13.54 -5.82
N ASP A 47 -21.01 -13.95 -6.09
CA ASP A 47 -20.33 -14.95 -5.27
C ASP A 47 -19.80 -14.25 -4.01
N SER A 48 -20.65 -14.16 -2.99
CA SER A 48 -20.30 -13.58 -1.69
C SER A 48 -19.24 -14.38 -0.93
N SER A 49 -18.80 -15.54 -1.45
CA SER A 49 -17.91 -16.48 -0.74
C SER A 49 -16.53 -15.91 -0.41
N ILE A 50 -16.08 -14.84 -1.10
CA ILE A 50 -14.76 -14.25 -0.88
C ILE A 50 -14.75 -13.04 0.07
N VAL A 51 -15.92 -12.62 0.56
CA VAL A 51 -16.06 -11.56 1.57
C VAL A 51 -15.74 -12.15 2.95
N ARG A 52 -14.64 -11.72 3.58
CA ARG A 52 -14.17 -12.32 4.83
C ARG A 52 -14.70 -11.59 6.06
N GLU A 53 -15.16 -12.35 7.03
CA GLU A 53 -15.67 -11.84 8.31
C GLU A 53 -14.88 -12.41 9.48
N GLY A 54 -14.88 -11.69 10.61
CA GLY A 54 -14.20 -12.13 11.83
C GLY A 54 -12.67 -12.08 11.72
N VAL A 55 -12.02 -13.16 12.17
CA VAL A 55 -10.55 -13.32 12.11
C VAL A 55 -10.20 -13.99 10.80
N ILE A 56 -9.40 -13.30 9.99
CA ILE A 56 -9.02 -13.73 8.64
C ILE A 56 -7.72 -14.52 8.71
N ASP A 57 -7.74 -15.77 8.25
CA ASP A 57 -6.57 -16.64 8.16
C ASP A 57 -6.07 -16.70 6.71
N LEU A 58 -5.10 -15.84 6.38
CA LEU A 58 -4.56 -15.73 5.02
C LEU A 58 -3.91 -17.02 4.51
N ALA A 59 -3.35 -17.85 5.39
CA ALA A 59 -2.73 -19.12 4.98
C ALA A 59 -3.77 -20.15 4.55
N VAL A 60 -4.99 -20.09 5.10
CA VAL A 60 -6.11 -20.92 4.63
C VAL A 60 -6.65 -20.40 3.30
N ILE A 61 -6.50 -19.11 3.01
CA ILE A 61 -6.91 -18.53 1.73
C ILE A 61 -5.97 -18.92 0.60
N ASP A 62 -4.67 -18.94 0.86
CA ASP A 62 -3.62 -19.36 -0.07
C ASP A 62 -3.65 -20.89 -0.26
N GLU A 63 -4.70 -21.38 -0.94
CA GLU A 63 -4.93 -22.82 -1.18
C GLU A 63 -3.79 -23.43 -1.98
N ASN A 64 -3.15 -22.65 -2.85
CA ASN A 64 -2.06 -23.10 -3.72
C ASN A 64 -0.66 -22.98 -3.08
N THR A 65 -0.55 -22.28 -1.95
CA THR A 65 0.68 -22.09 -1.15
C THR A 65 1.79 -21.36 -1.90
N ASP A 66 1.45 -20.39 -2.76
CA ASP A 66 2.41 -19.58 -3.51
C ASP A 66 2.82 -18.29 -2.79
N GLY A 67 2.24 -18.01 -1.62
CA GLY A 67 2.50 -16.82 -0.82
C GLY A 67 1.81 -15.56 -1.36
N LYS A 68 0.78 -15.70 -2.19
CA LYS A 68 0.02 -14.61 -2.80
C LYS A 68 -1.47 -14.84 -2.68
N VAL A 69 -2.22 -13.75 -2.78
CA VAL A 69 -3.69 -13.74 -2.86
C VAL A 69 -4.14 -12.59 -3.75
N TYR A 70 -5.37 -12.69 -4.24
CA TYR A 70 -6.08 -11.62 -4.93
C TYR A 70 -6.93 -10.84 -3.93
N GLN A 71 -6.67 -9.53 -3.83
CA GLN A 71 -7.35 -8.64 -2.88
C GLN A 71 -7.93 -7.40 -3.58
N ASP A 72 -9.13 -7.01 -3.17
CA ASP A 72 -9.73 -5.75 -3.63
C ASP A 72 -9.01 -4.54 -3.04
N GLN A 73 -8.97 -3.43 -3.79
CA GLN A 73 -8.23 -2.22 -3.40
C GLN A 73 -9.07 -1.19 -2.64
N MET A 74 -10.36 -1.46 -2.43
CA MET A 74 -11.30 -0.58 -1.72
C MET A 74 -12.07 -1.32 -0.62
N CYS A 75 -12.42 -2.59 -0.86
CA CYS A 75 -13.08 -3.50 0.05
C CYS A 75 -12.08 -4.51 0.61
N TRP A 76 -11.25 -4.09 1.55
CA TRP A 76 -10.07 -4.86 2.01
C TRP A 76 -10.36 -6.27 2.55
N ASN A 77 -11.58 -6.55 3.01
CA ASN A 77 -11.98 -7.89 3.46
C ASN A 77 -12.27 -8.87 2.30
N VAL A 78 -12.23 -8.42 1.05
CA VAL A 78 -12.47 -9.25 -0.11
C VAL A 78 -11.13 -9.83 -0.57
N VAL A 79 -10.93 -11.10 -0.25
CA VAL A 79 -9.66 -11.81 -0.46
C VAL A 79 -9.95 -13.20 -1.04
N SER A 80 -9.22 -13.60 -2.07
CA SER A 80 -9.40 -14.85 -2.82
C SER A 80 -8.04 -15.44 -3.22
N ASP A 81 -7.94 -16.76 -3.35
CA ASP A 81 -6.78 -17.43 -3.97
C ASP A 81 -6.75 -17.23 -5.50
N LYS A 82 -7.92 -16.97 -6.08
CA LYS A 82 -8.15 -16.94 -7.52
C LYS A 82 -8.45 -15.52 -8.01
N PRO A 83 -8.07 -15.18 -9.26
CA PRO A 83 -8.49 -13.93 -9.88
C PRO A 83 -10.02 -13.86 -9.97
N GLY A 84 -10.55 -12.65 -9.90
CA GLY A 84 -11.99 -12.42 -9.94
C GLY A 84 -12.34 -10.95 -9.77
N GLU A 85 -13.62 -10.69 -9.57
CA GLU A 85 -14.17 -9.35 -9.30
C GLU A 85 -14.72 -9.29 -7.88
N CYS A 86 -14.60 -8.12 -7.26
CA CYS A 86 -15.14 -7.86 -5.94
C CYS A 86 -16.68 -7.84 -6.00
N PRO A 87 -17.38 -8.69 -5.23
CA PRO A 87 -18.86 -8.74 -5.23
C PRO A 87 -19.51 -7.46 -4.66
N LEU A 88 -18.74 -6.61 -3.97
CA LEU A 88 -19.25 -5.40 -3.32
C LEU A 88 -19.14 -4.16 -4.21
N CYS A 89 -18.06 -4.04 -5.00
CA CYS A 89 -17.76 -2.85 -5.80
C CYS A 89 -17.57 -3.12 -7.30
N GLY A 90 -17.51 -4.39 -7.72
CA GLY A 90 -17.35 -4.79 -9.13
C GLY A 90 -15.95 -4.59 -9.72
N MET A 91 -14.96 -4.17 -8.92
CA MET A 91 -13.59 -4.03 -9.41
C MET A 91 -12.86 -5.37 -9.48
N THR A 92 -11.92 -5.50 -10.42
CA THR A 92 -11.02 -6.66 -10.48
C THR A 92 -10.08 -6.69 -9.28
N LEU A 93 -9.98 -7.86 -8.63
CA LEU A 93 -9.03 -8.09 -7.54
C LEU A 93 -7.59 -8.02 -8.05
N LYS A 94 -6.68 -7.49 -7.24
CA LYS A 94 -5.25 -7.44 -7.59
C LYS A 94 -4.47 -8.49 -6.83
N GLU A 95 -3.56 -9.17 -7.51
CA GLU A 95 -2.60 -10.07 -6.88
C GLU A 95 -1.64 -9.28 -5.97
N VAL A 96 -1.49 -9.73 -4.74
CA VAL A 96 -0.60 -9.17 -3.71
C VAL A 96 0.03 -10.31 -2.91
N SER A 97 1.18 -10.08 -2.27
CA SER A 97 1.74 -11.08 -1.34
C SER A 97 0.90 -11.20 -0.07
N LEU A 98 1.00 -12.33 0.65
CA LEU A 98 0.33 -12.50 1.96
C LEU A 98 0.69 -11.38 2.93
N GLN A 99 1.98 -11.02 3.02
CA GLN A 99 2.43 -9.91 3.85
C GLN A 99 1.72 -8.60 3.50
N LYS A 100 1.55 -8.32 2.20
CA LYS A 100 0.88 -7.09 1.77
C LYS A 100 -0.62 -7.13 2.07
N ALA A 101 -1.26 -8.28 1.85
CA ALA A 101 -2.66 -8.47 2.18
C ALA A 101 -2.91 -8.28 3.68
N GLU A 102 -2.05 -8.85 4.53
CA GLU A 102 -2.08 -8.68 5.98
C GLU A 102 -1.94 -7.22 6.38
N GLU A 103 -0.94 -6.51 5.87
CA GLU A 103 -0.77 -5.07 6.13
C GLU A 103 -2.04 -4.28 5.78
N ASN A 104 -2.63 -4.56 4.62
CA ASN A 104 -3.84 -3.89 4.17
C ASN A 104 -5.01 -4.18 5.13
N LEU A 105 -5.17 -5.43 5.55
CA LEU A 105 -6.21 -5.82 6.51
C LEU A 105 -6.03 -5.10 7.86
N LEU A 106 -4.82 -5.11 8.42
CA LEU A 106 -4.52 -4.48 9.70
C LEU A 106 -4.71 -2.96 9.65
N LYS A 107 -4.24 -2.30 8.59
CA LYS A 107 -4.41 -0.85 8.37
C LYS A 107 -5.88 -0.42 8.31
N HIS A 108 -6.76 -1.33 7.91
CA HIS A 108 -8.19 -1.08 7.78
C HIS A 108 -9.03 -1.74 8.89
N ASN A 109 -8.42 -2.05 10.03
CA ASN A 109 -9.05 -2.54 11.26
C ASN A 109 -9.67 -3.95 11.15
N PHE A 110 -9.20 -4.77 10.22
CA PHE A 110 -9.55 -6.19 10.18
C PHE A 110 -8.62 -6.99 11.08
N LYS A 111 -9.15 -8.09 11.65
CA LYS A 111 -8.37 -9.00 12.47
C LYS A 111 -7.79 -10.08 11.58
N VAL A 112 -6.48 -10.28 11.66
CA VAL A 112 -5.76 -11.35 10.96
C VAL A 112 -5.28 -12.36 11.99
N LYS A 113 -5.32 -13.65 11.66
CA LYS A 113 -4.78 -14.70 12.51
C LYS A 113 -3.25 -14.61 12.52
N GLU A 114 -2.66 -14.60 13.71
CA GLU A 114 -1.22 -14.74 13.88
C GLU A 114 -0.81 -16.19 13.56
N ASN A 115 0.17 -16.36 12.66
CA ASN A 115 0.73 -17.65 12.26
C ASN A 115 2.15 -17.84 12.75
#